data_AF-A0A7J5ULE6-F1
#
_entry.id   AF-A0A7J5ULE6-F1
#
_cell.length_a   1.000
_cell.length_b   1.000
_cell.length_c   1.000
_cell.angle_alpha   90.00
_cell.angle_beta   90.00
_cell.angle_gamma   90.00
#
_symmetry.space_group_name_H-M   'P 1'
#
loop_
_entity.id
_entity.type
_entity.pdbx_description
1 polymer ?
#
loop_
_entity_poly.entity_id
_entity_poly.type
_entity_poly.pdbx_seq_one_letter_code
_entity_poly.pdbx_strand_id
1 'polypeptide(L)'
;MGRPLRSAAVLAAVIMLATSGCTESAPPELAALDRPAGGTDALPAQIQPPEGLRTFRYVGDSDAAAVYAARGPADRPWCVLLVSAQPEGKISTWPASSACTDDEQFARRGVATSVVGVSGEPAAALLLPDGFSGEVEQGWQIVGANLAVPLAP
;
A
#
# COMPACT_ATOMS: atom_id res chain seq x y z
N MET A 1 71.17 -32.40 30.51
CA MET A 1 69.91 -31.74 30.95
C MET A 1 69.55 -30.73 29.86
N GLY A 2 68.45 -30.77 29.10
CA GLY A 2 67.36 -31.73 28.95
C GLY A 2 66.78 -31.60 27.53
N ARG A 3 66.14 -32.66 27.04
CA ARG A 3 65.10 -32.63 25.98
C ARG A 3 63.75 -32.85 26.72
N PRO A 4 62.55 -32.74 26.13
CA PRO A 4 62.15 -32.39 24.75
C PRO A 4 60.96 -31.38 24.73
N LEU A 5 60.40 -31.06 23.56
CA LEU A 5 58.98 -31.29 23.25
C LEU A 5 58.60 -30.77 21.85
N ARG A 6 57.95 -31.67 21.10
CA ARG A 6 57.27 -31.44 19.83
C ARG A 6 56.03 -30.58 20.09
N SER A 7 55.63 -29.73 19.15
CA SER A 7 54.24 -29.26 19.05
C SER A 7 53.91 -28.97 17.60
N ALA A 8 53.09 -29.86 17.04
CA ALA A 8 52.34 -29.65 15.82
C ALA A 8 51.17 -28.70 16.10
N ALA A 9 50.88 -27.79 15.20
CA ALA A 9 49.63 -27.01 15.17
C ALA A 9 49.19 -26.98 13.70
N VAL A 10 48.48 -28.02 13.23
CA VAL A 10 47.01 -28.08 13.12
C VAL A 10 46.45 -26.94 12.27
N LEU A 11 46.15 -27.28 11.01
CA LEU A 11 45.33 -26.49 10.08
C LEU A 11 44.03 -26.08 10.75
N ALA A 12 43.77 -24.78 10.87
CA ALA A 12 42.42 -24.26 11.09
C ALA A 12 41.81 -23.94 9.72
N ALA A 13 41.09 -24.90 9.14
CA ALA A 13 40.19 -24.64 8.02
C ALA A 13 38.97 -23.89 8.57
N VAL A 14 38.92 -22.58 8.36
CA VAL A 14 37.72 -21.76 8.62
C VAL A 14 36.70 -22.10 7.54
N ILE A 15 35.76 -22.98 7.87
CA ILE A 15 34.56 -23.21 7.08
C ILE A 15 33.68 -21.97 7.28
N MET A 16 33.71 -21.05 6.32
CA MET A 16 32.71 -19.99 6.24
C MET A 16 31.38 -20.66 5.87
N LEU A 17 30.51 -20.86 6.86
CA LEU A 17 29.11 -21.18 6.60
C LEU A 17 28.49 -19.95 5.91
N ALA A 18 28.34 -20.04 4.58
CA ALA A 18 27.45 -19.16 3.84
C ALA A 18 26.02 -19.49 4.27
N THR A 19 25.55 -18.83 5.32
CA THR A 19 24.12 -18.78 5.62
C THR A 19 23.47 -17.97 4.52
N SER A 20 22.90 -18.66 3.54
CA SER A 20 21.87 -18.13 2.65
C SER A 20 20.70 -17.68 3.53
N GLY A 21 20.79 -16.46 4.05
CA GLY A 21 19.73 -15.83 4.80
C GLY A 21 18.53 -15.69 3.89
N CYS A 22 17.44 -16.39 4.23
CA CYS A 22 16.13 -16.02 3.75
C CYS A 22 15.97 -14.53 4.06
N THR A 23 16.00 -13.69 3.02
CA THR A 23 15.71 -12.27 3.18
C THR A 23 14.21 -12.21 3.42
N GLU A 24 13.81 -12.30 4.68
CA GLU A 24 12.46 -11.96 5.10
C GLU A 24 12.28 -10.51 4.66
N SER A 25 11.49 -10.33 3.59
CA SER A 25 11.22 -8.99 3.07
C SER A 25 10.48 -8.24 4.17
N ALA A 26 10.95 -7.05 4.50
CA ALA A 26 10.26 -6.21 5.48
C ALA A 26 8.79 -6.04 5.04
N PRO A 27 7.85 -5.93 6.00
CA PRO A 27 6.46 -5.61 5.68
C PRO A 27 6.40 -4.36 4.80
N PRO A 28 5.47 -4.27 3.84
CA PRO A 28 5.32 -3.06 3.06
C PRO A 28 4.97 -1.87 3.97
N GLU A 29 5.36 -0.68 3.54
CA GLU A 29 5.11 0.56 4.27
C GLU A 29 4.24 1.51 3.44
N LEU A 30 3.59 2.45 4.12
CA LEU A 30 2.85 3.53 3.50
C LEU A 30 2.88 4.76 4.41
N ALA A 31 3.82 5.67 4.17
CA ALA A 31 4.09 6.85 4.99
C ALA A 31 2.86 7.74 5.17
N ALA A 32 1.92 7.70 4.22
CA ALA A 32 0.64 8.38 4.34
C ALA A 32 -0.14 7.95 5.60
N LEU A 33 -0.04 6.69 6.02
CA LEU A 33 -0.70 6.13 7.21
C LEU A 33 0.03 6.43 8.53
N ASP A 34 1.31 6.79 8.48
CA ASP A 34 2.12 7.03 9.68
C ASP A 34 2.09 8.49 10.14
N ARG A 35 1.64 9.42 9.29
CA ARG A 35 1.43 10.82 9.67
C ARG A 35 0.14 11.02 10.48
N PRO A 36 0.09 12.06 11.34
CA PRO A 36 -1.16 12.50 11.95
C PRO A 36 -2.23 12.87 10.92
N ALA A 37 -3.50 12.72 11.29
CA ALA A 37 -4.63 13.13 10.44
C ALA A 37 -4.69 14.66 10.37
N GLY A 38 -4.87 15.20 9.16
CA GLY A 38 -5.14 16.60 8.87
C GLY A 38 -6.53 16.81 8.27
N GLY A 39 -6.86 18.07 7.93
CA GLY A 39 -8.19 18.43 7.43
C GLY A 39 -8.58 17.74 6.11
N THR A 40 -7.61 17.49 5.22
CA THR A 40 -7.83 16.79 3.94
C THR A 40 -8.10 15.28 4.11
N ASP A 41 -7.77 14.71 5.28
CA ASP A 41 -8.00 13.29 5.56
C ASP A 41 -9.43 13.00 6.03
N ALA A 42 -10.22 14.05 6.28
CA ALA A 42 -11.63 13.90 6.63
C ALA A 42 -12.39 13.37 5.41
N LEU A 43 -13.14 12.28 5.62
CA LEU A 43 -14.11 11.83 4.62
C LEU A 43 -15.26 12.85 4.52
N PRO A 44 -15.86 13.02 3.34
CA PRO A 44 -17.08 13.80 3.19
C PRO A 44 -18.16 13.30 4.16
N ALA A 45 -18.96 14.20 4.73
CA ALA A 45 -19.96 13.86 5.74
C ALA A 45 -21.03 12.86 5.26
N GLN A 46 -21.22 12.76 3.94
CA GLN A 46 -22.14 11.85 3.26
C GLN A 46 -21.58 10.43 3.11
N ILE A 47 -20.30 10.22 3.43
CA ILE A 47 -19.66 8.91 3.41
C ILE A 47 -19.69 8.31 4.80
N GLN A 48 -20.37 7.18 4.92
CA GLN A 48 -20.22 6.31 6.07
C GLN A 48 -19.00 5.40 5.80
N PRO A 49 -17.95 5.45 6.65
CA PRO A 49 -16.77 4.64 6.43
C PRO A 49 -17.14 3.15 6.40
N PRO A 50 -16.58 2.35 5.48
CA PRO A 50 -16.86 0.92 5.44
C PRO A 50 -16.50 0.24 6.77
N GLU A 51 -17.25 -0.79 7.13
CA GLU A 51 -17.04 -1.50 8.39
C GLU A 51 -15.60 -2.04 8.49
N GLY A 52 -14.99 -1.88 9.67
CA GLY A 52 -13.64 -2.36 9.94
C GLY A 52 -12.50 -1.46 9.43
N LEU A 53 -12.79 -0.47 8.59
CA LEU A 53 -11.79 0.49 8.12
C LEU A 53 -11.60 1.62 9.13
N ARG A 54 -10.34 1.97 9.38
CA ARG A 54 -9.94 3.01 10.34
C ARG A 54 -8.83 3.87 9.75
N THR A 55 -8.63 5.05 10.32
CA THR A 55 -7.47 5.90 10.03
C THR A 55 -7.33 6.23 8.54
N PHE A 56 -8.29 7.01 8.02
CA PHE A 56 -8.26 7.46 6.63
C PHE A 56 -7.17 8.51 6.42
N ARG A 57 -6.49 8.42 5.28
CA ARG A 57 -5.45 9.36 4.85
C ARG A 57 -5.64 9.63 3.38
N TYR A 58 -5.85 10.89 3.05
CA TYR A 58 -5.95 11.32 1.67
C TYR A 58 -4.61 11.10 0.97
N VAL A 59 -4.67 10.49 -0.21
CA VAL A 59 -3.51 10.13 -1.03
C VAL A 59 -3.44 10.99 -2.29
N GLY A 60 -4.59 11.34 -2.86
CA GLY A 60 -4.69 12.14 -4.07
C GLY A 60 -6.07 11.98 -4.72
N ASP A 61 -6.18 12.48 -5.94
CA ASP A 61 -7.39 12.36 -6.76
C ASP A 61 -7.16 11.42 -7.96
N SER A 62 -8.21 10.75 -8.39
CA SER A 62 -8.33 10.04 -9.65
C SER A 62 -9.48 10.65 -10.42
N ASP A 63 -9.20 11.48 -11.43
CA ASP A 63 -10.14 12.27 -12.26
C ASP A 63 -11.43 12.74 -11.56
N ALA A 64 -12.42 11.85 -11.40
CA ALA A 64 -13.73 12.12 -10.80
C ALA A 64 -13.87 11.71 -9.31
N ALA A 65 -12.81 11.28 -8.63
CA ALA A 65 -12.88 10.70 -7.29
C ALA A 65 -11.67 11.02 -6.39
N ALA A 66 -11.94 11.24 -5.11
CA ALA A 66 -10.91 11.37 -4.08
C ALA A 66 -10.47 9.97 -3.58
N VAL A 67 -9.16 9.79 -3.40
CA VAL A 67 -8.55 8.51 -2.99
C VAL A 67 -8.01 8.62 -1.57
N TYR A 68 -8.41 7.67 -0.72
CA TYR A 68 -7.95 7.55 0.65
C TYR A 68 -7.31 6.18 0.89
N ALA A 69 -6.16 6.17 1.58
CA ALA A 69 -5.64 4.98 2.22
C ALA A 69 -6.31 4.81 3.60
N ALA A 70 -6.50 3.58 4.04
CA ALA A 70 -7.02 3.26 5.36
C ALA A 70 -6.36 2.00 5.91
N ARG A 71 -6.35 1.88 7.24
CA ARG A 71 -5.99 0.63 7.93
C ARG A 71 -7.22 -0.26 8.04
N GLY A 72 -7.11 -1.46 7.48
CA GLY A 72 -8.12 -2.50 7.56
C GLY A 72 -7.99 -3.40 8.80
N PRO A 73 -8.73 -4.52 8.82
CA PRO A 73 -8.53 -5.58 9.81
C PRO A 73 -7.15 -6.24 9.66
N ALA A 74 -6.73 -6.99 10.68
CA ALA A 74 -5.37 -7.55 10.75
C ALA A 74 -5.02 -8.50 9.59
N ASP A 75 -6.00 -9.19 8.99
CA ASP A 75 -5.81 -10.09 7.84
C ASP A 75 -5.60 -9.32 6.53
N ARG A 76 -6.11 -8.09 6.44
CA ARG A 76 -6.06 -7.25 5.24
C ARG A 76 -5.83 -5.78 5.63
N PRO A 77 -4.63 -5.43 6.12
CA PRO A 77 -4.38 -4.15 6.77
C PRO A 77 -4.28 -2.98 5.79
N TRP A 78 -4.11 -3.23 4.50
CA TRP A 78 -3.95 -2.19 3.48
C TRP A 78 -5.24 -2.01 2.70
N CYS A 79 -5.92 -0.89 2.93
CA CYS A 79 -7.16 -0.58 2.25
C CYS A 79 -7.04 0.70 1.43
N VAL A 80 -7.68 0.71 0.27
CA VAL A 80 -7.99 1.91 -0.50
C VAL A 80 -9.49 2.16 -0.44
N LEU A 81 -9.89 3.42 -0.29
CA LEU A 81 -11.25 3.91 -0.40
C LEU A 81 -11.28 4.98 -1.48
N LEU A 82 -12.14 4.77 -2.47
CA LEU A 82 -12.38 5.71 -3.56
C LEU A 82 -13.76 6.33 -3.36
N VAL A 83 -13.81 7.66 -3.31
CA VAL A 83 -15.03 8.44 -3.10
C VAL A 83 -15.28 9.29 -4.33
N SER A 84 -16.32 8.97 -5.10
CA SER A 84 -16.71 9.77 -6.27
C SER A 84 -17.19 11.13 -5.81
N ALA A 85 -16.68 12.19 -6.45
CA ALA A 85 -17.27 13.51 -6.32
C ALA A 85 -18.69 13.47 -6.91
N GLN A 86 -19.61 14.19 -6.28
CA GLN A 86 -20.97 14.40 -6.80
C GLN A 86 -21.06 15.82 -7.37
N PRO A 87 -21.68 16.02 -8.54
CA PRO A 87 -22.10 17.36 -8.94
C PRO A 87 -23.09 17.91 -7.91
N GLU A 88 -23.09 19.24 -7.70
CA GLU A 88 -23.94 19.90 -6.71
C GLU A 88 -25.41 19.47 -6.84
N GLY A 89 -25.93 18.70 -5.88
CA GLY A 89 -27.23 18.04 -6.01
C GLY A 89 -27.67 17.21 -4.80
N LYS A 90 -29.00 16.98 -4.71
CA LYS A 90 -29.75 16.45 -3.55
C LYS A 90 -29.60 14.94 -3.30
N ILE A 91 -28.39 14.37 -3.36
CA ILE A 91 -28.19 12.96 -2.97
C ILE A 91 -27.59 12.91 -1.57
N SER A 92 -28.22 12.13 -0.69
CA SER A 92 -27.83 11.98 0.71
C SER A 92 -26.54 11.18 0.91
N THR A 93 -26.12 10.39 -0.09
CA THR A 93 -24.97 9.49 -0.01
C THR A 93 -24.13 9.58 -1.29
N TRP A 94 -22.81 9.70 -1.11
CA TRP A 94 -21.87 9.72 -2.24
C TRP A 94 -21.47 8.28 -2.59
N PRO A 95 -21.34 7.92 -3.88
CA PRO A 95 -20.81 6.63 -4.26
C PRO A 95 -19.37 6.48 -3.76
N ALA A 96 -19.12 5.38 -3.05
CA ALA A 96 -17.79 5.01 -2.63
C ALA A 96 -17.59 3.51 -2.76
N SER A 97 -16.34 3.12 -2.98
CA SER A 97 -15.92 1.73 -3.08
C SER A 97 -14.60 1.56 -2.36
N SER A 98 -14.43 0.42 -1.68
CA SER A 98 -13.19 0.10 -1.00
C SER A 98 -12.71 -1.31 -1.34
N ALA A 99 -11.40 -1.49 -1.28
CA ALA A 99 -10.76 -2.78 -1.39
C ALA A 99 -9.62 -2.85 -0.37
N CYS A 100 -9.39 -4.04 0.17
CA CYS A 100 -8.32 -4.29 1.13
C CYS A 100 -7.52 -5.52 0.72
N THR A 101 -6.24 -5.55 1.07
CA THR A 101 -5.35 -6.66 0.79
C THR A 101 -4.34 -6.89 1.90
N ASP A 102 -3.68 -8.06 1.88
CA ASP A 102 -2.64 -8.45 2.82
C ASP A 102 -1.26 -7.86 2.45
N ASP A 103 -0.28 -8.05 3.32
CA ASP A 103 1.08 -7.51 3.13
C ASP A 103 1.75 -8.04 1.86
N GLU A 104 1.59 -9.33 1.55
CA GLU A 104 2.24 -9.95 0.38
C GLU A 104 1.69 -9.35 -0.91
N GLN A 105 0.37 -9.25 -1.01
CA GLN A 105 -0.30 -8.68 -2.17
C GLN A 105 -0.04 -7.19 -2.30
N PHE A 106 -0.07 -6.44 -1.19
CA PHE A 106 0.19 -5.01 -1.21
C PHE A 106 1.62 -4.71 -1.67
N ALA A 107 2.61 -5.44 -1.15
CA ALA A 107 4.01 -5.30 -1.56
C ALA A 107 4.23 -5.61 -3.06
N ARG A 108 3.53 -6.63 -3.58
CA ARG A 108 3.74 -7.09 -4.97
C ARG A 108 3.02 -6.26 -6.03
N ARG A 109 1.78 -5.84 -5.76
CA ARG A 109 0.91 -5.22 -6.77
C ARG A 109 0.05 -4.06 -6.26
N GLY A 110 0.14 -3.70 -4.99
CA GLY A 110 -0.76 -2.72 -4.39
C GLY A 110 -2.19 -3.22 -4.23
N VAL A 111 -3.13 -2.28 -4.05
CA VAL A 111 -4.56 -2.57 -3.93
C VAL A 111 -5.38 -1.62 -4.80
N ALA A 112 -6.19 -2.20 -5.69
CA ALA A 112 -7.03 -1.46 -6.62
C ALA A 112 -8.49 -1.46 -6.20
N THR A 113 -9.20 -0.38 -6.49
CA THR A 113 -10.65 -0.32 -6.41
C THR A 113 -11.21 0.54 -7.55
N SER A 114 -12.49 0.37 -7.83
CA SER A 114 -13.24 1.21 -8.78
C SER A 114 -14.62 1.54 -8.25
N VAL A 115 -15.15 2.67 -8.69
CA VAL A 115 -16.50 3.14 -8.38
C VAL A 115 -17.10 3.72 -9.64
N VAL A 116 -18.42 3.57 -9.81
CA VAL A 116 -19.17 4.29 -10.84
C VAL A 116 -19.84 5.48 -10.17
N GLY A 117 -19.47 6.69 -10.58
CA GLY A 117 -20.08 7.91 -10.10
C GLY A 117 -21.54 8.01 -10.50
N VAL A 118 -22.28 8.96 -9.92
CA VAL A 118 -23.71 9.12 -10.23
C VAL A 118 -23.95 9.63 -11.65
N SER A 119 -22.99 10.34 -12.25
CA SER A 119 -23.00 10.70 -13.67
C SER A 119 -22.82 9.49 -14.60
N GLY A 120 -22.53 8.31 -14.05
CA GLY A 120 -22.18 7.10 -14.80
C GLY A 120 -20.71 7.03 -15.19
N GLU A 121 -19.90 8.04 -14.83
CA GLU A 121 -18.47 8.06 -15.10
C GLU A 121 -17.73 7.11 -14.16
N PRO A 122 -16.96 6.14 -14.68
CA PRO A 122 -16.15 5.26 -13.85
C PRO A 122 -14.91 6.00 -13.36
N ALA A 123 -14.55 5.77 -12.10
CA ALA A 123 -13.26 6.13 -11.55
C ALA A 123 -12.60 4.87 -10.97
N ALA A 124 -11.27 4.77 -11.07
CA ALA A 124 -10.50 3.70 -10.47
C ALA A 124 -9.19 4.25 -9.90
N ALA A 125 -8.68 3.58 -8.87
CA ALA A 125 -7.44 3.93 -8.22
C ALA A 125 -6.69 2.68 -7.79
N LEU A 126 -5.37 2.75 -7.87
CA LEU A 126 -4.44 1.73 -7.40
C LEU A 126 -3.52 2.37 -6.35
N LEU A 127 -3.69 1.95 -5.09
CA LEU A 127 -2.81 2.34 -3.99
C LEU A 127 -1.58 1.44 -3.99
N LEU A 128 -0.40 2.05 -3.95
CA LEU A 128 0.91 1.39 -4.01
C LEU A 128 1.68 1.59 -2.70
N PRO A 129 2.51 0.62 -2.28
CA PRO A 129 3.39 0.78 -1.13
C PRO A 129 4.46 1.85 -1.39
N ASP A 130 5.10 2.31 -0.32
CA ASP A 130 6.25 3.20 -0.43
C ASP A 130 7.40 2.55 -1.21
N GLY A 131 8.06 3.35 -2.05
CA GLY A 131 9.21 2.88 -2.82
C GLY A 131 8.88 1.81 -3.87
N PHE A 132 7.59 1.64 -4.22
CA PHE A 132 7.16 0.67 -5.22
C PHE A 132 7.97 0.85 -6.52
N SER A 133 8.67 -0.23 -6.90
CA SER A 133 9.53 -0.29 -8.08
C SER A 133 9.12 -1.41 -9.04
N GLY A 134 8.00 -2.08 -8.76
CA GLY A 134 7.40 -3.05 -9.67
C GLY A 134 6.77 -2.39 -10.88
N GLU A 135 6.38 -3.20 -11.86
CA GLU A 135 5.57 -2.73 -12.98
C GLU A 135 4.10 -2.63 -12.55
N VAL A 136 3.49 -1.47 -12.80
CA VAL A 136 2.03 -1.36 -12.77
C VAL A 136 1.45 -2.02 -14.03
N GLU A 137 0.25 -2.60 -13.94
CA GLU A 137 -0.40 -3.24 -15.08
C GLU A 137 -0.56 -2.27 -16.26
N GLN A 138 -0.57 -2.80 -17.49
CA GLN A 138 -0.82 -1.99 -18.68
C GLN A 138 -2.16 -1.25 -18.54
N GLY A 139 -2.16 0.04 -18.89
CA GLY A 139 -3.34 0.89 -18.74
C GLY A 139 -3.37 1.70 -17.45
N TRP A 140 -2.31 1.67 -16.63
CA TRP A 140 -2.17 2.50 -15.43
C TRP A 140 -0.97 3.46 -15.53
N GLN A 141 -1.06 4.61 -14.88
CA GLN A 141 0.02 5.57 -14.70
C GLN A 141 0.14 5.97 -13.24
N ILE A 142 1.39 6.08 -12.74
CA ILE A 142 1.67 6.58 -11.40
C ILE A 142 1.58 8.11 -11.40
N VAL A 143 0.70 8.67 -10.58
CA VAL A 143 0.41 10.12 -10.49
C VAL A 143 0.81 10.74 -9.14
N GLY A 144 1.50 9.99 -8.30
CA GLY A 144 2.00 10.44 -7.00
C GLY A 144 2.92 9.42 -6.36
N ALA A 145 3.26 9.60 -5.07
CA ALA A 145 4.17 8.70 -4.37
C ALA A 145 3.60 7.28 -4.22
N ASN A 146 2.29 7.16 -4.02
CA ASN A 146 1.61 5.90 -3.68
C ASN A 146 0.33 5.68 -4.50
N LEU A 147 0.14 6.42 -5.59
CA LEU A 147 -1.11 6.38 -6.35
C LEU A 147 -0.83 6.18 -7.83
N ALA A 148 -1.49 5.17 -8.39
CA ALA A 148 -1.69 5.03 -9.82
C ALA A 148 -3.17 5.12 -10.19
N VAL A 149 -3.43 5.64 -11.37
CA VAL A 149 -4.77 5.81 -11.96
C VAL A 149 -4.78 5.26 -13.38
N PRO A 150 -5.95 4.90 -13.94
CA PRO A 150 -6.03 4.48 -15.32
C PRO A 150 -5.48 5.54 -16.27
N LEU A 151 -4.82 5.11 -17.34
CA LEU A 151 -4.52 5.97 -18.48
C LEU A 151 -5.83 6.38 -19.12
N ALA A 152 -6.00 7.68 -19.36
CA ALA A 152 -7.12 8.16 -20.16
C ALA A 152 -7.08 7.48 -21.55
N PRO A 153 -8.23 7.05 -22.08
CA PRO A 153 -8.32 6.40 -23.39
C PRO A 153 -7.89 7.33 -24.55
#